data_AF-A0A7V9GVF8-F1
#
_entry.id   AF-A0A7V9GVF8-F1
#
_cell.length_a   1.000
_cell.length_b   1.000
_cell.length_c   1.000
_cell.angle_alpha   90.00
_cell.angle_beta   90.00
_cell.angle_gamma   90.00
#
_symmetry.space_group_name_H-M   'P 1'
#
loop_
_entity.id
_entity.type
_entity.pdbx_description
1 polymer ?
#
loop_
_entity_poly.entity_id
_entity_poly.type
_entity_poly.pdbx_seq_one_letter_code
_entity_poly.pdbx_strand_id
1 'polypeptide(L)'
;MAPTTNAEAPSAGASACDSIKLGGTPHVFYKQGVSCRFAKSWVYRLYGSGGGKRPSGFKCSSGSGFRSGGYCARGSKVFGWHPYD
;
A
#
# COMPACT_ATOMS: atom_id res chain seq x y z
N MET A 1 28.51 -12.53 -0.99
CA MET A 1 27.83 -11.55 -0.12
C MET A 1 27.07 -10.60 -1.04
N ALA A 2 25.74 -10.65 -1.04
CA ALA A 2 24.88 -9.67 -1.71
C ALA A 2 24.07 -8.94 -0.63
N PRO A 3 23.93 -7.61 -0.70
CA PRO A 3 23.38 -6.81 0.39
C PRO A 3 21.87 -7.06 0.56
N THR A 4 21.49 -7.03 1.84
CA THR A 4 20.12 -7.01 2.35
C THR A 4 19.34 -5.81 1.83
N THR A 5 18.26 -6.05 1.09
CA THR A 5 17.07 -5.21 1.13
C THR A 5 15.89 -6.13 1.44
N ASN A 6 15.57 -6.21 2.73
CA ASN A 6 14.24 -6.63 3.17
C ASN A 6 13.25 -5.55 2.72
N ALA A 7 12.89 -5.53 1.44
CA ALA A 7 11.52 -5.17 1.10
C ALA A 7 10.70 -6.36 1.57
N GLU A 8 10.28 -6.33 2.84
CA GLU A 8 9.34 -7.30 3.39
C GLU A 8 8.14 -7.31 2.44
N ALA A 9 8.15 -8.28 1.53
CA ALA A 9 7.06 -8.50 0.60
C ALA A 9 5.79 -8.58 1.45
N PRO A 10 4.68 -7.92 1.06
CA PRO A 10 3.48 -7.93 1.87
C PRO A 10 3.01 -9.38 2.07
N SER A 11 3.34 -9.89 3.25
CA SER A 11 2.97 -11.15 3.89
C SER A 11 2.25 -12.15 2.99
N ALA A 12 2.97 -12.96 2.19
CA ALA A 12 2.59 -14.26 1.60
C ALA A 12 1.12 -14.51 1.13
N GLY A 13 0.33 -13.46 0.89
CA GLY A 13 -1.13 -13.55 0.75
C GLY A 13 -1.81 -12.24 0.38
N ALA A 14 -1.05 -11.17 0.14
CA ALA A 14 -1.58 -9.97 -0.47
C ALA A 14 -1.65 -10.15 -2.00
N SER A 15 -2.86 -10.16 -2.55
CA SER A 15 -3.05 -10.24 -4.01
C SER A 15 -3.12 -8.84 -4.59
N ALA A 16 -2.41 -8.63 -5.70
CA ALA A 16 -2.64 -7.47 -6.57
C ALA A 16 -4.08 -7.52 -7.08
N CYS A 17 -4.72 -6.37 -7.16
CA CYS A 17 -6.12 -6.35 -7.53
C CYS A 17 -6.54 -5.16 -8.37
N ASP A 18 -5.65 -4.18 -8.54
CA ASP A 18 -5.85 -3.10 -9.48
C ASP A 18 -4.55 -2.35 -9.79
N SER A 19 -4.55 -1.55 -10.85
CA SER A 19 -3.42 -0.71 -11.24
C SER A 19 -3.94 0.65 -11.68
N ILE A 20 -3.54 1.72 -10.99
CA ILE A 20 -3.98 3.09 -11.29
C ILE A 20 -2.77 4.00 -11.47
N LYS A 21 -2.97 5.13 -12.15
CA LYS A 21 -1.96 6.20 -12.20
C LYS A 21 -2.18 7.16 -11.01
N LEU A 22 -1.20 7.25 -10.12
CA LEU A 22 -1.14 8.24 -9.03
C LEU A 22 -0.05 9.26 -9.38
N GLY A 23 -0.42 10.55 -9.49
CA GLY A 23 0.54 11.61 -9.84
C GLY A 23 1.27 11.40 -11.17
N GLY A 24 0.65 10.73 -12.15
CA GLY A 24 1.24 10.40 -13.45
C GLY A 24 2.03 9.09 -13.49
N THR A 25 2.33 8.48 -12.34
CA THR A 25 3.07 7.20 -12.27
C THR A 25 2.11 6.03 -12.07
N PRO A 26 2.19 4.95 -12.86
CA PRO A 26 1.41 3.74 -12.63
C PRO A 26 1.80 3.11 -11.29
N HIS A 27 0.80 2.69 -10.52
CA HIS A 27 0.98 2.01 -9.24
C HIS A 27 0.07 0.78 -9.18
N VAL A 28 0.59 -0.31 -8.62
CA VAL A 28 -0.15 -1.55 -8.35
C VAL A 28 -0.71 -1.51 -6.94
N PHE A 29 -1.99 -1.87 -6.82
CA PHE A 29 -2.72 -1.95 -5.56
C PHE A 29 -2.79 -3.40 -5.13
N TYR A 30 -2.47 -3.64 -3.88
CA TYR A 30 -2.58 -4.96 -3.29
C TYR A 30 -3.47 -4.94 -2.06
N LYS A 31 -4.08 -6.10 -1.80
CA LYS A 31 -5.02 -6.30 -0.69
C LYS A 31 -4.87 -7.69 -0.09
N GLN A 32 -5.19 -7.80 1.19
CA GLN A 32 -5.34 -9.04 1.94
C GLN A 32 -6.45 -8.87 2.96
N GLY A 33 -7.39 -9.81 3.05
CA GLY A 33 -8.50 -9.74 4.02
C GLY A 33 -9.43 -8.53 3.90
N VAL A 34 -9.30 -7.72 2.83
CA VAL A 34 -10.15 -6.56 2.51
C VAL A 34 -10.56 -6.62 1.03
N SER A 35 -11.54 -5.80 0.65
CA SER A 35 -12.00 -5.68 -0.74
C SER A 35 -11.14 -4.69 -1.54
N CYS A 36 -11.06 -4.85 -2.87
CA CYS A 36 -10.32 -3.92 -3.74
C CYS A 36 -10.79 -2.47 -3.62
N ARG A 37 -12.11 -2.29 -3.56
CA ARG A 37 -12.73 -0.96 -3.42
C ARG A 37 -12.31 -0.29 -2.11
N PHE A 38 -12.15 -1.06 -1.04
CA PHE A 38 -11.65 -0.58 0.25
C PHE A 38 -10.18 -0.15 0.13
N ALA A 39 -9.33 -1.02 -0.42
CA ALA A 39 -7.91 -0.72 -0.64
C ALA A 39 -7.74 0.55 -1.49
N LYS A 40 -8.38 0.61 -2.67
CA LYS A 40 -8.37 1.80 -3.55
C LYS A 40 -8.76 3.07 -2.83
N SER A 41 -9.95 3.10 -2.20
CA SER A 41 -10.47 4.30 -1.54
C SER A 41 -9.52 4.83 -0.46
N TRP A 42 -8.92 3.93 0.33
CA TRP A 42 -7.97 4.30 1.36
C TRP A 42 -6.63 4.76 0.82
N VAL A 43 -6.08 4.07 -0.18
CA VAL A 43 -4.84 4.49 -0.82
C VAL A 43 -5.00 5.88 -1.45
N TYR A 44 -6.09 6.15 -2.17
CA TYR A 44 -6.35 7.50 -2.71
C TYR A 44 -6.37 8.57 -1.62
N ARG A 45 -7.02 8.29 -0.49
CA ARG A 45 -7.06 9.19 0.67
C ARG A 45 -5.68 9.42 1.27
N LEU A 46 -4.90 8.36 1.47
CA LEU A 46 -3.58 8.44 2.08
C LEU A 46 -2.57 9.12 1.15
N TYR A 47 -2.62 8.82 -0.15
CA TYR A 47 -1.80 9.44 -1.19
C TYR A 47 -2.11 10.93 -1.33
N GLY A 48 -3.39 11.29 -1.44
CA GLY A 48 -3.83 12.68 -1.64
C GLY A 48 -3.65 13.57 -0.41
N SER A 49 -3.79 13.02 0.79
CA SER A 49 -3.65 13.80 2.03
C SER A 49 -2.23 13.82 2.62
N GLY A 50 -1.22 13.31 1.92
CA GLY A 50 0.17 13.33 2.41
C GLY A 50 0.37 12.56 3.74
N GLY A 51 -0.43 11.53 4.01
CA GLY A 51 -0.46 10.84 5.31
C GLY A 51 -1.63 11.22 6.22
N GLY A 52 -2.72 11.77 5.67
CA GLY A 52 -3.96 12.06 6.40
C GLY A 52 -4.57 10.86 7.14
N LYS A 53 -5.53 11.15 8.05
CA LYS A 53 -6.14 10.23 9.05
C LYS A 53 -6.18 8.78 8.57
N ARG A 54 -5.24 7.98 9.06
CA ARG A 54 -5.16 6.54 8.83
C ARG A 54 -6.46 5.86 9.25
N PRO A 55 -6.88 4.76 8.59
CA PRO A 55 -8.00 3.99 9.07
C PRO A 55 -7.75 3.53 10.51
N SER A 56 -8.72 3.75 11.41
CA SER A 56 -8.53 3.43 12.82
C SER A 56 -8.19 1.94 13.01
N GLY A 57 -7.15 1.69 13.80
CA GLY A 57 -6.60 0.36 14.07
C GLY A 57 -5.68 -0.19 12.98
N PHE A 58 -5.40 0.53 11.90
CA PHE A 58 -4.38 0.12 10.92
C PHE A 58 -3.03 0.74 11.24
N LYS A 59 -2.02 -0.11 11.32
CA LYS A 59 -0.60 0.26 11.38
C LYS A 59 -0.10 0.39 9.95
N CYS A 60 0.45 1.53 9.60
CA CYS A 60 0.98 1.72 8.26
C CYS A 60 2.49 1.92 8.26
N SER A 61 3.17 1.22 7.36
CA SER A 61 4.60 1.36 7.10
C SER A 61 4.80 2.09 5.78
N SER A 62 5.72 3.05 5.77
CA SER A 62 5.98 3.93 4.63
C SER A 62 7.48 4.04 4.40
N GLY A 63 7.93 3.83 3.16
CA GLY A 63 9.25 4.25 2.71
C GLY A 63 9.19 5.71 2.29
N SER A 64 9.79 6.61 3.08
CA SER A 64 10.10 8.03 2.83
C SER A 64 8.99 9.00 2.37
N GLY A 65 7.79 8.50 2.12
CA GLY A 65 6.60 9.26 1.77
C GLY A 65 5.64 8.30 1.09
N PHE A 66 4.44 8.10 1.64
CA PHE A 66 3.42 7.23 1.03
C PHE A 66 3.22 7.46 -0.48
N ARG A 67 3.58 8.63 -1.00
CA ARG A 67 3.60 8.93 -2.43
C ARG A 67 4.45 7.97 -3.27
N SER A 68 5.54 7.44 -2.71
CA SER A 68 6.43 6.47 -3.37
C SER A 68 5.99 5.01 -3.16
N GLY A 69 4.88 4.80 -2.47
CA GLY A 69 4.39 3.47 -2.08
C GLY A 69 4.34 3.28 -0.56
N GLY A 70 3.54 2.30 -0.14
CA GLY A 70 3.36 1.95 1.26
C GLY A 70 2.18 1.03 1.49
N TYR A 71 2.03 0.57 2.74
CA TYR A 71 0.89 -0.25 3.14
C TYR A 71 0.41 0.03 4.54
N CYS A 72 -0.81 -0.40 4.79
CA CYS A 72 -1.48 -0.39 6.07
C CYS A 72 -1.96 -1.81 6.38
N ALA A 73 -1.66 -2.29 7.58
CA ALA A 73 -2.02 -3.60 8.08
C ALA A 73 -2.78 -3.50 9.42
N ARG A 74 -3.74 -4.40 9.62
CA ARG A 74 -4.51 -4.58 10.86
C ARG A 74 -4.85 -6.07 11.02
N GLY A 75 -4.06 -6.79 11.79
CA GLY A 75 -4.17 -8.26 11.84
C GLY A 75 -4.03 -8.85 10.44
N SER A 76 -5.00 -9.66 10.01
CA SER A 76 -5.02 -10.27 8.66
C SER A 76 -5.49 -9.34 7.53
N LYS A 77 -5.77 -8.06 7.83
CA LYS A 77 -6.24 -7.08 6.84
C LYS A 77 -5.08 -6.20 6.39
N VAL A 78 -4.69 -6.28 5.13
CA VAL A 78 -3.61 -5.48 4.54
C VAL A 78 -4.12 -4.78 3.30
N PHE A 79 -3.74 -3.53 3.10
CA PHE A 79 -3.86 -2.86 1.82
C PHE A 79 -2.67 -1.94 1.60
N GLY A 80 -2.28 -1.78 0.35
CA GLY A 80 -1.15 -0.94 0.01
C GLY A 80 -1.03 -0.71 -1.48
N TRP A 81 0.02 -0.01 -1.85
CA TRP A 81 0.39 0.22 -3.23
C TRP A 81 1.90 0.34 -3.39
N HIS A 82 2.38 0.03 -4.57
CA HIS A 82 3.76 0.24 -4.99
C HIS A 82 3.78 0.73 -6.44
N PRO A 83 4.79 1.50 -6.86
CA PRO A 83 4.94 1.88 -8.27
C PRO A 83 5.06 0.61 -9.13
N TYR A 84 4.41 0.65 -10.29
CA TYR A 84 4.71 -0.24 -11.41
C TYR A 84 6.06 0.27 -11.92
N ASP A 85 7.16 -0.35 -11.51
CA ASP A 85 8.48 -0.04 -12.07
C ASP A 85 8.45 -0.13 -13.61
#